data_AF-A0A914CJ40-F1
#
_entry.id   AF-A0A914CJ40-F1
#
_cell.length_a   1.000
_cell.length_b   1.000
_cell.length_c   1.000
_cell.angle_alpha   90.00
_cell.angle_beta   90.00
_cell.angle_gamma   90.00
#
_symmetry.space_group_name_H-M   'P 1'
#
loop_
_entity.id
_entity.type
_entity.pdbx_description
1 polymer ?
#
loop_
_entity_poly.entity_id
_entity_poly.type
_entity_poly.pdbx_seq_one_letter_code
_entity_poly.pdbx_strand_id
1 'polypeptide(L)'
;MFCLQLKQRLFSCSALPRLISACSASTSNKDKLPSKVGQVKKNSDEIWKERGKLALPKLQRDEDQIPPKRYWVEDWKLETEDEKYSPLKEYGTNTKKWDYYSKVIWPPNYVVPETGLPKAREVFHYVNSIHYSPKRMWYICQFIRRMNVDEAIKQLMFKKNKGTIIMSGLLKEAKKLAKDKFYISNPSNMFVAEAFPIQKFIVKGMRRHAHDRMAKRRFRYIDVFVRLEEGSPPDYKGREKLLNVNIVYLVFLMDDGQEPQQLSELEQNALNRKRRLRQFRSQLQEEEAPRPNDGQEDESVGMFVTFRSYKPIDIKVPKEIEVKKEEEEHKQMFLIEEKIQSQLEDALDSTVKETVDVTTLAPRKIDWDLKRAIQDKMAILERRTQKAYAQLIRERLESGNTDLLASAVNSAARVDEYQDEE
;
A
#
# COMPACT_ATOMS: atom_id res chain seq x y z
N MET A 1 -31.13 8.00 -68.13
CA MET A 1 -30.23 7.92 -66.97
C MET A 1 -30.65 6.73 -66.11
N PHE A 2 -29.77 5.74 -66.00
CA PHE A 2 -29.58 4.72 -64.95
C PHE A 2 -30.58 4.70 -63.78
N CYS A 3 -31.05 3.59 -63.20
CA CYS A 3 -30.93 2.14 -63.37
C CYS A 3 -32.01 1.57 -62.41
N LEU A 4 -33.11 1.00 -62.89
CA LEU A 4 -33.44 -0.45 -62.87
C LEU A 4 -32.90 -1.23 -61.65
N GLN A 5 -33.82 -1.69 -60.77
CA GLN A 5 -34.20 -3.10 -60.56
C GLN A 5 -33.12 -3.93 -59.81
N LEU A 6 -33.38 -4.51 -58.64
CA LEU A 6 -34.19 -5.71 -58.47
C LEU A 6 -34.60 -5.89 -56.99
N LYS A 7 -35.90 -5.78 -56.73
CA LYS A 7 -36.59 -6.48 -55.64
C LYS A 7 -37.43 -7.58 -56.28
N GLN A 8 -37.57 -8.68 -55.54
CA GLN A 8 -38.46 -9.84 -55.75
C GLN A 8 -37.84 -11.03 -56.50
N ARG A 9 -37.74 -12.15 -55.78
CA ARG A 9 -38.14 -13.53 -56.12
C ARG A 9 -37.88 -14.37 -54.85
N LEU A 10 -38.70 -15.28 -54.32
CA LEU A 10 -40.04 -15.81 -54.61
C LEU A 10 -40.53 -16.48 -53.31
N PHE A 11 -41.84 -16.44 -53.10
CA PHE A 11 -42.56 -17.31 -52.17
C PHE A 11 -42.68 -18.74 -52.73
N SER A 12 -42.96 -19.68 -51.83
CA SER A 12 -43.48 -21.05 -52.02
C SER A 12 -42.45 -22.17 -52.20
N CYS A 13 -42.33 -23.03 -51.17
CA CYS A 13 -42.68 -24.44 -51.32
C CYS A 13 -42.91 -25.09 -49.94
N SER A 14 -44.06 -25.73 -49.84
CA SER A 14 -44.54 -26.63 -48.80
C SER A 14 -43.63 -27.84 -48.57
N ALA A 15 -43.50 -28.28 -47.31
CA ALA A 15 -43.59 -29.67 -46.84
C ALA A 15 -42.65 -29.92 -45.65
N LEU A 16 -43.23 -30.27 -44.51
CA LEU A 16 -42.52 -31.02 -43.46
C LEU A 16 -42.14 -32.41 -44.00
N PRO A 17 -41.09 -33.02 -43.46
CA PRO A 17 -41.40 -34.19 -42.64
C PRO A 17 -40.75 -34.12 -41.27
N ARG A 18 -41.51 -34.56 -40.27
CA ARG A 18 -41.00 -35.07 -39.00
C ARG A 18 -40.01 -36.19 -39.31
N LEU A 19 -38.77 -36.06 -38.87
CA LEU A 19 -37.92 -37.21 -38.58
C LEU A 19 -37.54 -37.16 -37.11
N ILE A 20 -38.24 -38.02 -36.37
CA ILE A 20 -37.80 -38.59 -35.12
C ILE A 20 -36.52 -39.36 -35.45
N SER A 21 -35.39 -38.90 -34.95
CA SER A 21 -34.21 -39.75 -34.78
C SER A 21 -33.90 -39.77 -33.30
N ALA A 22 -34.37 -40.83 -32.66
CA ALA A 22 -33.82 -41.28 -31.40
C ALA A 22 -32.42 -41.82 -31.69
N CYS A 23 -31.42 -41.29 -30.99
CA CYS A 23 -30.24 -42.08 -30.67
C CYS A 23 -29.66 -41.62 -29.34
N SER A 24 -29.99 -42.40 -28.33
CA SER A 24 -29.27 -42.55 -27.07
C SER A 24 -27.80 -42.86 -27.29
N ALA A 25 -26.91 -42.06 -26.72
CA ALA A 25 -25.65 -42.55 -26.17
C ALA A 25 -25.06 -41.49 -25.24
N SER A 26 -25.11 -41.83 -23.96
CA SER A 26 -24.25 -41.29 -22.92
C SER A 26 -22.80 -41.12 -23.38
N THR A 27 -22.29 -39.90 -23.31
CA THR A 27 -20.99 -39.69 -22.70
C THR A 27 -21.18 -38.67 -21.59
N SER A 28 -21.34 -39.20 -20.39
CA SER A 28 -20.97 -38.51 -19.16
C SER A 28 -19.53 -38.02 -19.33
N ASN A 29 -19.34 -36.80 -19.82
CA ASN A 29 -18.12 -36.09 -19.55
C ASN A 29 -18.19 -35.73 -18.08
N LYS A 30 -17.72 -36.68 -17.27
CA LYS A 30 -17.45 -36.53 -15.86
C LYS A 30 -16.82 -35.16 -15.70
N ASP A 31 -17.49 -34.30 -14.94
CA ASP A 31 -16.90 -33.16 -14.27
C ASP A 31 -15.71 -33.69 -13.45
N LYS A 32 -14.57 -33.88 -14.12
CA LYS A 32 -13.30 -34.09 -13.45
C LYS A 32 -12.97 -32.72 -12.88
N LEU A 33 -13.34 -32.52 -11.62
CA LEU A 33 -12.65 -31.59 -10.73
C LEU A 33 -11.16 -31.67 -11.08
N PRO A 34 -10.51 -30.58 -11.49
CA PRO A 34 -9.15 -30.63 -11.96
C PRO A 34 -8.30 -31.31 -10.90
N SER A 35 -7.69 -32.43 -11.29
CA SER A 35 -6.77 -33.22 -10.49
C SER A 35 -5.74 -32.30 -9.86
N LYS A 36 -5.59 -32.39 -8.52
CA LYS A 36 -4.63 -31.67 -7.65
C LYS A 36 -3.59 -30.89 -8.47
N VAL A 37 -3.94 -29.66 -8.84
CA VAL A 37 -2.99 -28.74 -9.44
C VAL A 37 -2.01 -28.42 -8.32
N GLY A 38 -0.77 -28.92 -8.44
CA GLY A 38 0.31 -28.52 -7.55
C GLY A 38 0.31 -27.00 -7.46
N GLN A 39 0.20 -26.45 -6.25
CA GLN A 39 0.20 -25.01 -6.06
C GLN A 39 1.58 -24.47 -6.43
N VAL A 40 1.75 -24.10 -7.70
CA VAL A 40 2.87 -23.26 -8.12
C VAL A 40 2.71 -21.96 -7.35
N LYS A 41 3.65 -21.68 -6.43
CA LYS A 41 3.69 -20.41 -5.70
C LYS A 41 3.94 -19.29 -6.71
N LYS A 42 2.87 -18.69 -7.23
CA LYS A 42 2.96 -17.52 -8.12
C LYS A 42 3.49 -16.33 -7.34
N ASN A 43 4.29 -15.48 -7.98
CA ASN A 43 4.78 -14.26 -7.36
C ASN A 43 3.60 -13.28 -7.12
N SER A 44 3.70 -12.41 -6.11
CA SER A 44 2.64 -11.46 -5.75
C SER A 44 2.19 -10.59 -6.94
N ASP A 45 3.14 -10.15 -7.76
CA ASP A 45 2.87 -9.36 -8.97
C ASP A 45 2.12 -10.15 -10.05
N GLU A 46 2.38 -11.45 -10.18
CA GLU A 46 1.70 -12.31 -11.16
C GLU A 46 0.24 -12.54 -10.75
N ILE A 47 -0.01 -12.78 -9.46
CA ILE A 47 -1.36 -12.87 -8.88
C ILE A 47 -2.13 -11.59 -9.21
N TRP A 48 -1.48 -10.42 -9.10
CA TRP A 48 -2.10 -9.14 -9.40
C TRP A 48 -2.32 -8.89 -10.89
N LYS A 49 -1.41 -9.34 -11.77
CA LYS A 49 -1.63 -9.33 -13.22
C LYS A 49 -2.85 -10.18 -13.59
N GLU A 50 -3.00 -11.36 -12.99
CA GLU A 50 -4.15 -12.24 -13.20
C GLU A 50 -5.45 -11.64 -12.67
N ARG A 51 -5.44 -11.04 -11.48
CA ARG A 51 -6.59 -10.27 -10.95
C ARG A 51 -6.97 -9.12 -11.88
N GLY A 52 -5.99 -8.43 -12.46
CA GLY A 52 -6.20 -7.34 -13.42
C GLY A 52 -6.94 -7.74 -14.69
N LYS A 53 -6.90 -9.02 -15.10
CA LYS A 53 -7.64 -9.52 -16.27
C LYS A 53 -9.16 -9.35 -16.13
N LEU A 54 -9.68 -9.30 -14.91
CA LEU A 54 -11.10 -9.05 -14.63
C LEU A 54 -11.53 -7.62 -15.00
N ALA A 55 -10.60 -6.67 -14.98
CA ALA A 55 -10.89 -5.26 -15.28
C ALA A 55 -10.84 -4.96 -16.78
N LEU A 56 -10.34 -5.90 -17.60
CA LEU A 56 -10.33 -5.74 -19.05
C LEU A 56 -11.76 -5.88 -19.58
N PRO A 57 -12.20 -4.99 -20.49
CA PRO A 57 -13.49 -5.14 -21.13
C PRO A 57 -13.51 -6.44 -21.94
N LYS A 58 -14.52 -7.29 -21.70
CA LYS A 58 -14.76 -8.52 -22.48
C LYS A 58 -15.80 -8.22 -23.55
N LEU A 59 -15.65 -8.80 -24.74
CA LEU A 59 -16.74 -8.76 -25.73
C LEU A 59 -17.88 -9.65 -25.26
N GLN A 60 -19.12 -9.20 -25.43
CA GLN A 60 -20.32 -9.92 -25.00
C GLN A 60 -20.44 -11.33 -25.61
N ARG A 61 -19.90 -11.55 -26.83
CA ARG A 61 -19.84 -12.87 -27.48
C ARG A 61 -18.97 -13.89 -26.73
N ASP A 62 -18.04 -13.42 -25.91
CA ASP A 62 -17.14 -14.26 -25.13
C ASP A 62 -17.72 -14.57 -23.73
N GLU A 63 -18.85 -13.97 -23.34
CA GLU A 63 -19.52 -14.20 -22.05
C GLU A 63 -20.24 -15.56 -21.99
N ASP A 64 -20.64 -16.11 -23.14
CA ASP A 64 -21.42 -17.35 -23.25
C ASP A 64 -20.67 -18.63 -22.79
N GLN A 65 -19.38 -18.52 -22.44
CA GLN A 65 -18.58 -19.64 -21.94
C GLN A 65 -18.44 -19.69 -20.41
N ILE A 66 -18.93 -18.69 -19.67
CA ILE A 66 -18.81 -18.69 -18.20
C ILE A 66 -19.96 -19.53 -17.63
N PRO A 67 -19.69 -20.69 -16.98
CA PRO A 67 -20.74 -21.46 -16.37
C PRO A 67 -21.46 -20.62 -15.31
N PRO A 68 -22.79 -20.70 -15.20
CA PRO A 68 -23.52 -19.98 -14.16
C PRO A 68 -22.93 -20.34 -12.79
N LYS A 69 -22.80 -19.36 -11.89
CA LYS A 69 -22.38 -19.58 -10.50
C LYS A 69 -23.37 -20.58 -9.86
N ARG A 70 -23.00 -21.86 -9.83
CA ARG A 70 -23.76 -22.91 -9.16
C ARG A 70 -23.54 -22.74 -7.65
N TYR A 71 -24.58 -22.33 -6.94
CA TYR A 71 -24.58 -22.30 -5.47
C TYR A 71 -24.66 -23.76 -5.00
N TRP A 72 -23.65 -24.23 -4.25
CA TRP A 72 -23.52 -25.64 -3.87
C TRP A 72 -24.07 -25.94 -2.47
N VAL A 73 -25.15 -25.28 -2.04
CA VAL A 73 -25.77 -25.64 -0.76
C VAL A 73 -27.28 -25.68 -0.92
N GLU A 74 -27.79 -26.90 -1.13
CA GLU A 74 -29.24 -27.21 -1.17
C GLU A 74 -29.91 -27.04 0.22
N ASP A 75 -29.13 -26.95 1.31
CA ASP A 75 -29.65 -27.02 2.69
C ASP A 75 -29.68 -25.68 3.45
N TRP A 76 -29.14 -24.59 2.89
CA TRP A 76 -29.28 -23.26 3.48
C TRP A 76 -30.53 -22.59 2.94
N LYS A 77 -31.67 -22.93 3.55
CA LYS A 77 -32.89 -22.11 3.42
C LYS A 77 -32.58 -20.73 4.01
N LEU A 78 -32.30 -19.75 3.14
CA LEU A 78 -32.36 -18.33 3.51
C LEU A 78 -33.71 -18.14 4.21
N GLU A 79 -33.68 -17.71 5.47
CA GLU A 79 -34.83 -17.71 6.39
C GLU A 79 -36.15 -17.36 5.70
N THR A 80 -37.12 -18.27 5.90
CA THR A 80 -38.56 -18.25 5.58
C THR A 80 -39.06 -17.30 4.47
N GLU A 81 -39.75 -17.95 3.52
CA GLU A 81 -40.59 -17.54 2.39
C GLU A 81 -41.50 -16.29 2.50
N ASP A 82 -41.25 -15.33 3.38
CA ASP A 82 -42.08 -14.12 3.54
C ASP A 82 -41.52 -12.87 2.86
N GLU A 83 -40.26 -12.87 2.39
CA GLU A 83 -39.72 -11.76 1.58
C GLU A 83 -39.54 -12.19 0.11
N LYS A 84 -40.45 -11.72 -0.76
CA LYS A 84 -40.37 -11.81 -2.24
C LYS A 84 -39.11 -11.15 -2.86
N TYR A 85 -38.19 -10.66 -2.04
CA TYR A 85 -37.08 -9.79 -2.40
C TYR A 85 -35.74 -10.54 -2.37
N SER A 86 -35.26 -10.96 -3.55
CA SER A 86 -33.87 -11.42 -3.69
C SER A 86 -32.97 -10.20 -3.91
N PRO A 87 -32.03 -9.87 -2.99
CA PRO A 87 -31.17 -8.69 -3.12
C PRO A 87 -30.30 -8.65 -4.40
N LEU A 88 -30.16 -9.79 -5.08
CA LEU A 88 -29.43 -9.94 -6.33
C LEU A 88 -30.22 -9.55 -7.59
N LYS A 89 -31.56 -9.51 -7.53
CA LYS A 89 -32.41 -9.24 -8.70
C LYS A 89 -32.32 -7.77 -9.15
N GLU A 90 -32.10 -6.86 -8.21
CA GLU A 90 -31.97 -5.44 -8.51
C GLU A 90 -30.58 -5.10 -9.09
N TYR A 91 -30.60 -4.25 -10.11
CA TYR A 91 -29.40 -3.69 -10.72
C TYR A 91 -28.67 -2.75 -9.75
N GLY A 92 -27.34 -2.74 -9.82
CA GLY A 92 -26.49 -1.92 -8.95
C GLY A 92 -26.16 -2.60 -7.61
N THR A 93 -25.52 -1.83 -6.72
CA THR A 93 -25.10 -2.30 -5.41
C THR A 93 -25.95 -1.64 -4.33
N ASN A 94 -26.57 -2.47 -3.50
CA ASN A 94 -27.38 -2.06 -2.36
C ASN A 94 -26.77 -2.60 -1.05
N THR A 95 -27.10 -1.98 0.07
CA THR A 95 -26.74 -2.43 1.42
C THR A 95 -27.08 -3.91 1.65
N LYS A 96 -28.34 -4.31 1.39
CA LYS A 96 -28.79 -5.71 1.51
C LYS A 96 -28.00 -6.68 0.63
N LYS A 97 -27.59 -6.23 -0.57
CA LYS A 97 -26.80 -7.03 -1.51
C LYS A 97 -25.37 -7.22 -1.01
N TRP A 98 -24.79 -6.21 -0.36
CA TRP A 98 -23.47 -6.30 0.25
C TRP A 98 -23.45 -7.26 1.44
N ASP A 99 -24.48 -7.20 2.29
CA ASP A 99 -24.67 -8.16 3.39
C ASP A 99 -24.87 -9.59 2.89
N TYR A 100 -25.54 -9.77 1.74
CA TYR A 100 -25.69 -11.08 1.12
C TYR A 100 -24.33 -11.69 0.75
N TYR A 101 -23.41 -10.92 0.16
CA TYR A 101 -22.09 -11.45 -0.22
C TYR A 101 -21.27 -11.97 0.97
N SER A 102 -21.46 -11.38 2.16
CA SER A 102 -20.86 -11.84 3.42
C SER A 102 -21.36 -13.24 3.82
N LYS A 103 -22.60 -13.60 3.45
CA LYS A 103 -23.23 -14.90 3.76
C LYS A 103 -22.91 -15.99 2.73
N VAL A 104 -22.34 -15.65 1.57
CA VAL A 104 -22.08 -16.63 0.50
C VAL A 104 -20.94 -17.56 0.89
N ILE A 105 -21.25 -18.86 0.94
CA ILE A 105 -20.27 -19.93 1.18
C ILE A 105 -19.82 -20.51 -0.15
N TRP A 106 -18.51 -20.63 -0.34
CA TRP A 106 -17.90 -21.26 -1.51
C TRP A 106 -17.51 -22.70 -1.21
N PRO A 107 -17.53 -23.61 -2.20
CA PRO A 107 -17.05 -24.96 -2.00
C PRO A 107 -15.54 -24.94 -1.65
N PRO A 108 -15.04 -25.94 -0.90
CA PRO A 108 -13.62 -26.05 -0.60
C PRO A 108 -12.77 -26.06 -1.87
N ASN A 109 -11.62 -25.37 -1.85
CA ASN A 109 -10.71 -25.26 -3.00
C ASN A 109 -11.33 -24.68 -4.28
N TYR A 110 -12.38 -23.85 -4.15
CA TYR A 110 -12.96 -23.16 -5.30
C TYR A 110 -11.92 -22.30 -6.02
N VAL A 111 -11.73 -22.56 -7.31
CA VAL A 111 -10.88 -21.77 -8.20
C VAL A 111 -11.78 -20.85 -9.01
N VAL A 112 -11.46 -19.55 -9.03
CA VAL A 112 -12.21 -18.58 -9.80
C VAL A 112 -11.95 -18.82 -11.29
N PRO A 113 -12.97 -19.16 -12.11
CA PRO A 113 -12.77 -19.55 -13.51
C PRO A 113 -12.05 -18.48 -14.34
N GLU A 114 -12.32 -17.21 -14.02
CA GLU A 114 -11.80 -16.08 -14.79
C GLU A 114 -10.32 -15.77 -14.51
N THR A 115 -9.84 -16.06 -13.30
CA THR A 115 -8.44 -15.76 -12.91
C THR A 115 -7.58 -17.02 -12.82
N GLY A 116 -8.18 -18.20 -12.67
CA GLY A 116 -7.47 -19.44 -12.40
C GLY A 116 -6.82 -19.50 -11.01
N LEU A 117 -7.15 -18.54 -10.12
CA LEU A 117 -6.63 -18.46 -8.76
C LEU A 117 -7.61 -19.07 -7.76
N PRO A 118 -7.11 -19.65 -6.66
CA PRO A 118 -7.98 -20.02 -5.55
C PRO A 118 -8.70 -18.78 -5.02
N LYS A 119 -9.97 -18.93 -4.67
CA LYS A 119 -10.78 -17.85 -4.11
C LYS A 119 -10.19 -17.41 -2.77
N ALA A 120 -9.71 -16.17 -2.71
CA ALA A 120 -9.24 -15.56 -1.48
C ALA A 120 -10.41 -15.35 -0.50
N ARG A 121 -10.10 -15.30 0.80
CA ARG A 121 -11.08 -14.90 1.81
C ARG A 121 -11.43 -13.43 1.61
N GLU A 122 -12.72 -13.14 1.58
CA GLU A 122 -13.25 -11.80 1.35
C GLU A 122 -14.05 -11.34 2.55
N VAL A 123 -13.91 -10.07 2.91
CA VAL A 123 -14.69 -9.42 3.96
C VAL A 123 -15.40 -8.21 3.37
N PHE A 124 -16.73 -8.24 3.46
CA PHE A 124 -17.61 -7.17 2.98
C PHE A 124 -18.10 -6.35 4.16
N HIS A 125 -17.90 -5.03 4.12
CA HIS A 125 -18.42 -4.11 5.13
C HIS A 125 -18.85 -2.79 4.48
N TYR A 126 -19.71 -2.04 5.17
CA TYR A 126 -20.15 -0.72 4.72
C TYR A 126 -20.51 0.19 5.89
N VAL A 127 -20.58 1.50 5.61
CA VAL A 127 -21.25 2.47 6.48
C VAL A 127 -22.40 3.10 5.72
N ASN A 128 -23.57 3.13 6.35
CA ASN A 128 -24.79 3.68 5.76
C ASN A 128 -25.05 5.13 6.17
N SER A 129 -25.78 5.84 5.32
CA SER A 129 -26.45 7.12 5.58
C SER A 129 -25.50 8.23 6.07
N ILE A 130 -24.34 8.35 5.43
CA ILE A 130 -23.35 9.38 5.73
C ILE A 130 -23.71 10.68 5.01
N HIS A 131 -23.80 11.79 5.75
CA HIS A 131 -23.90 13.12 5.12
C HIS A 131 -22.54 13.56 4.55
N TYR A 132 -22.31 13.28 3.27
CA TYR A 132 -21.08 13.64 2.57
C TYR A 132 -21.25 13.65 1.03
N SER A 133 -20.31 14.28 0.33
CA SER A 133 -20.36 14.34 -1.14
C SER A 133 -19.83 13.04 -1.77
N PRO A 134 -20.55 12.40 -2.71
CA PRO A 134 -20.09 11.20 -3.39
C PRO A 134 -18.74 11.40 -4.09
N LYS A 135 -18.57 12.51 -4.82
CA LYS A 135 -17.33 12.84 -5.54
C LYS A 135 -16.14 12.96 -4.59
N ARG A 136 -16.32 13.63 -3.44
CA ARG A 136 -15.24 13.79 -2.45
C ARG A 136 -14.89 12.46 -1.79
N MET A 137 -15.89 11.62 -1.49
CA MET A 137 -15.63 10.29 -0.93
C MET A 137 -14.95 9.36 -1.94
N TRP A 138 -15.27 9.50 -3.23
CA TRP A 138 -14.67 8.68 -4.28
C TRP A 138 -13.15 8.86 -4.37
N TYR A 139 -12.65 10.10 -4.23
CA TYR A 139 -11.20 10.34 -4.16
C TYR A 139 -10.55 9.62 -2.98
N ILE A 140 -11.22 9.55 -1.82
CA ILE A 140 -10.72 8.85 -0.64
C ILE A 140 -10.73 7.34 -0.87
N CYS A 141 -11.81 6.81 -1.47
CA CYS A 141 -11.91 5.40 -1.84
C CYS A 141 -10.84 4.98 -2.85
N GLN A 142 -10.57 5.82 -3.85
CA GLN A 142 -9.54 5.58 -4.84
C GLN A 142 -8.14 5.65 -4.23
N PHE A 143 -7.93 6.57 -3.27
CA PHE A 143 -6.67 6.71 -2.54
C PHE A 143 -6.31 5.43 -1.77
N ILE A 144 -7.25 4.83 -1.05
CA ILE A 144 -7.00 3.61 -0.24
C ILE A 144 -6.98 2.31 -1.05
N ARG A 145 -7.44 2.33 -2.30
CA ARG A 145 -7.57 1.11 -3.10
C ARG A 145 -6.18 0.50 -3.33
N ARG A 146 -6.06 -0.82 -3.22
CA ARG A 146 -4.80 -1.58 -3.36
C ARG A 146 -3.76 -1.20 -2.28
N MET A 147 -4.17 -0.66 -1.14
CA MET A 147 -3.31 -0.51 0.05
C MET A 147 -3.55 -1.66 1.01
N ASN A 148 -2.54 -1.99 1.81
CA ASN A 148 -2.77 -2.82 2.99
C ASN A 148 -3.72 -2.07 3.94
N VAL A 149 -4.54 -2.78 4.70
CA VAL A 149 -5.54 -2.15 5.61
C VAL A 149 -4.85 -1.26 6.65
N ASP A 150 -3.74 -1.73 7.24
CA ASP A 150 -3.02 -0.96 8.26
C ASP A 150 -2.31 0.26 7.68
N GLU A 151 -1.75 0.14 6.48
CA GLU A 151 -1.16 1.25 5.74
C GLU A 151 -2.23 2.30 5.41
N ALA A 152 -3.38 1.86 4.91
CA ALA A 152 -4.51 2.74 4.61
C ALA A 152 -4.99 3.48 5.87
N ILE A 153 -5.14 2.79 7.02
CA ILE A 153 -5.53 3.42 8.28
C ILE A 153 -4.51 4.49 8.68
N LYS A 154 -3.21 4.20 8.63
CA LYS A 154 -2.14 5.18 8.92
C LYS A 154 -2.23 6.40 7.99
N GLN A 155 -2.31 6.17 6.69
CA GLN A 155 -2.39 7.24 5.68
C GLN A 155 -3.64 8.13 5.85
N LEU A 156 -4.78 7.53 6.21
CA LEU A 156 -6.02 8.26 6.49
C LEU A 156 -5.94 9.11 7.76
N MET A 157 -5.18 8.68 8.77
CA MET A 157 -4.97 9.43 10.01
C MET A 157 -4.26 10.76 9.76
N PHE A 158 -3.26 10.79 8.88
CA PHE A 158 -2.49 12.01 8.58
C PHE A 158 -3.31 13.07 7.83
N LYS A 159 -4.24 12.67 6.95
CA LYS A 159 -5.00 13.63 6.12
C LYS A 159 -6.12 14.39 6.85
N LYS A 160 -6.58 13.92 8.03
CA LYS A 160 -7.57 14.59 8.92
C LYS A 160 -8.82 15.21 8.23
N ASN A 161 -9.37 14.59 7.19
CA ASN A 161 -10.64 15.02 6.57
C ASN A 161 -11.83 14.27 7.20
N LYS A 162 -13.04 14.87 7.22
CA LYS A 162 -14.27 14.18 7.66
C LYS A 162 -14.44 12.80 7.00
N GLY A 163 -14.20 12.71 5.69
CA GLY A 163 -14.29 11.46 4.96
C GLY A 163 -13.21 10.44 5.35
N THR A 164 -11.99 10.87 5.68
CA THR A 164 -10.93 9.95 6.12
C THR A 164 -11.17 9.41 7.52
N ILE A 165 -11.79 10.20 8.41
CA ILE A 165 -12.23 9.75 9.73
C ILE A 165 -13.25 8.61 9.57
N ILE A 166 -14.27 8.80 8.73
CA ILE A 166 -15.30 7.80 8.46
C ILE A 166 -14.69 6.54 7.85
N MET A 167 -13.83 6.68 6.85
CA MET A 167 -13.16 5.54 6.21
C MET A 167 -12.21 4.78 7.14
N SER A 168 -11.52 5.47 8.05
CA SER A 168 -10.65 4.82 9.03
C SER A 168 -11.45 4.06 10.09
N GLY A 169 -12.60 4.58 10.52
CA GLY A 169 -13.57 3.85 11.36
C GLY A 169 -14.09 2.59 10.66
N LEU A 170 -14.52 2.74 9.40
CA LEU A 170 -15.01 1.64 8.57
C LEU A 170 -13.95 0.52 8.40
N LEU A 171 -12.70 0.87 8.11
CA LEU A 171 -11.63 -0.13 7.97
C LEU A 171 -11.29 -0.83 9.30
N LYS A 172 -11.35 -0.12 10.43
CA LYS A 172 -11.16 -0.73 11.75
C LYS A 172 -12.28 -1.72 12.10
N GLU A 173 -13.53 -1.37 11.81
CA GLU A 173 -14.67 -2.26 11.99
C GLU A 173 -14.54 -3.50 11.10
N ALA A 174 -14.19 -3.32 9.82
CA ALA A 174 -13.97 -4.43 8.90
C ALA A 174 -12.83 -5.35 9.38
N LYS A 175 -11.75 -4.80 9.94
CA LYS A 175 -10.64 -5.58 10.52
C LYS A 175 -11.08 -6.41 11.73
N LYS A 176 -11.95 -5.87 12.58
CA LYS A 176 -12.55 -6.62 13.71
C LYS A 176 -13.45 -7.76 13.19
N LEU A 177 -14.33 -7.46 12.25
CA LEU A 177 -15.20 -8.45 11.62
C LEU A 177 -14.43 -9.60 10.96
N ALA A 178 -13.29 -9.30 10.33
CA ALA A 178 -12.39 -10.30 9.74
C ALA A 178 -11.88 -11.31 10.77
N LYS A 179 -11.53 -10.83 11.97
CA LYS A 179 -11.06 -11.68 13.07
C LYS A 179 -12.21 -12.48 13.69
N ASP A 180 -13.31 -11.81 13.99
CA ASP A 180 -14.39 -12.37 14.82
C ASP A 180 -15.34 -13.28 14.04
N LYS A 181 -15.71 -12.92 12.80
CA LYS A 181 -16.71 -13.65 12.00
C LYS A 181 -16.09 -14.58 10.96
N PHE A 182 -15.04 -14.11 10.28
CA PHE A 182 -14.41 -14.84 9.17
C PHE A 182 -13.20 -15.66 9.61
N TYR A 183 -12.80 -15.56 10.88
CA TYR A 183 -11.69 -16.29 11.50
C TYR A 183 -10.41 -16.21 10.67
N ILE A 184 -10.09 -15.01 10.18
CA ILE A 184 -8.84 -14.76 9.46
C ILE A 184 -7.71 -14.63 10.49
N SER A 185 -6.72 -15.53 10.40
CA SER A 185 -5.59 -15.58 11.34
C SER A 185 -4.82 -14.25 11.39
N ASN A 186 -4.49 -13.70 10.21
CA ASN A 186 -3.71 -12.48 10.07
C ASN A 186 -4.53 -11.36 9.40
N PRO A 187 -5.33 -10.59 10.15
CA PRO A 187 -6.12 -9.49 9.60
C PRO A 187 -5.26 -8.32 9.10
N SER A 188 -3.98 -8.26 9.49
CA SER A 188 -2.99 -7.30 8.98
C SER A 188 -2.46 -7.67 7.59
N ASN A 189 -2.67 -8.91 7.13
CA ASN A 189 -2.35 -9.38 5.78
C ASN A 189 -3.60 -9.35 4.88
N MET A 190 -4.31 -8.22 4.93
CA MET A 190 -5.51 -7.98 4.13
C MET A 190 -5.40 -6.62 3.48
N PHE A 191 -5.72 -6.54 2.19
CA PHE A 191 -5.67 -5.28 1.46
C PHE A 191 -7.08 -4.86 1.01
N VAL A 192 -7.21 -3.57 0.73
CA VAL A 192 -8.46 -2.99 0.21
C VAL A 192 -8.57 -3.32 -1.28
N ALA A 193 -9.38 -4.32 -1.63
CA ALA A 193 -9.60 -4.72 -3.01
C ALA A 193 -10.50 -3.73 -3.74
N GLU A 194 -11.67 -3.45 -3.15
CA GLU A 194 -12.62 -2.49 -3.67
C GLU A 194 -13.10 -1.54 -2.57
N ALA A 195 -13.23 -0.28 -2.96
CA ALA A 195 -13.89 0.73 -2.16
C ALA A 195 -14.62 1.68 -3.11
N PHE A 196 -15.87 2.00 -2.80
CA PHE A 196 -16.65 2.97 -3.56
C PHE A 196 -17.81 3.55 -2.74
N PRO A 197 -18.18 4.82 -2.98
CA PRO A 197 -19.39 5.42 -2.45
C PRO A 197 -20.56 5.30 -3.43
N ILE A 198 -21.77 5.13 -2.91
CA ILE A 198 -23.02 5.23 -3.66
C ILE A 198 -23.89 6.31 -3.03
N GLN A 199 -24.54 7.12 -3.87
CA GLN A 199 -25.48 8.12 -3.39
C GLN A 199 -26.80 7.43 -3.02
N LYS A 200 -27.27 7.63 -1.78
CA LYS A 200 -28.49 7.02 -1.26
C LYS A 200 -29.71 7.90 -1.49
N PHE A 201 -29.77 9.04 -0.79
CA PHE A 201 -30.85 10.02 -0.94
C PHE A 201 -30.32 11.45 -0.84
N ILE A 202 -31.13 12.41 -1.32
CA ILE A 202 -30.81 13.84 -1.27
C ILE A 202 -31.91 14.55 -0.51
N VAL A 203 -31.56 15.13 0.65
CA VAL A 203 -32.44 16.05 1.36
C VAL A 203 -32.30 17.43 0.73
N LYS A 204 -33.42 18.00 0.29
CA LYS A 204 -33.46 19.34 -0.30
C LYS A 204 -33.79 20.34 0.80
N GLY A 205 -32.96 21.36 0.95
CA GLY A 205 -33.23 22.54 1.76
C GLY A 205 -33.38 23.78 0.88
N MET A 206 -33.84 24.89 1.47
CA MET A 206 -33.91 26.18 0.81
C MET A 206 -32.89 27.13 1.42
N ARG A 207 -32.17 27.90 0.59
CA ARG A 207 -31.28 28.98 1.01
C ARG A 207 -31.83 30.30 0.49
N ARG A 208 -32.06 31.25 1.40
CA ARG A 208 -32.36 32.64 1.06
C ARG A 208 -31.09 33.34 0.56
N HIS A 209 -31.22 34.05 -0.56
CA HIS A 209 -30.22 34.96 -1.12
C HIS A 209 -30.79 36.39 -1.12
N ALA A 210 -29.93 37.38 -1.38
CA ALA A 210 -30.37 38.77 -1.55
C ALA A 210 -31.42 38.91 -2.67
N HIS A 211 -32.27 39.94 -2.55
CA HIS A 211 -33.39 40.23 -3.45
C HIS A 211 -34.44 39.11 -3.51
N ASP A 212 -34.78 38.53 -2.37
CA ASP A 212 -35.79 37.47 -2.20
C ASP A 212 -35.58 36.25 -3.12
N ARG A 213 -34.34 36.01 -3.54
CA ARG A 213 -34.00 34.86 -4.38
C ARG A 213 -33.86 33.61 -3.52
N MET A 214 -34.62 32.58 -3.86
CA MET A 214 -34.62 31.30 -3.16
C MET A 214 -33.87 30.23 -3.95
N ALA A 215 -32.80 29.68 -3.40
CA ALA A 215 -32.01 28.62 -4.04
C ALA A 215 -32.16 27.27 -3.32
N LYS A 216 -32.34 26.21 -4.10
CA LYS A 216 -32.44 24.83 -3.58
C LYS A 216 -31.06 24.30 -3.20
N ARG A 217 -30.81 24.09 -1.91
CA ARG A 217 -29.60 23.42 -1.39
C ARG A 217 -29.83 21.90 -1.34
N ARG A 218 -28.84 21.10 -1.75
CA ARG A 218 -28.92 19.64 -1.78
C ARG A 218 -27.94 19.03 -0.78
N PHE A 219 -28.45 18.48 0.31
CA PHE A 219 -27.70 17.69 1.29
C PHE A 219 -27.70 16.23 0.83
N ARG A 220 -26.53 15.75 0.40
CA ARG A 220 -26.39 14.42 -0.19
C ARG A 220 -25.98 13.43 0.89
N TYR A 221 -26.70 12.32 0.96
CA TYR A 221 -26.35 11.18 1.79
C TYR A 221 -25.79 10.06 0.93
N ILE A 222 -24.74 9.42 1.43
CA ILE A 222 -24.04 8.34 0.74
C ILE A 222 -23.93 7.12 1.64
N ASP A 223 -23.87 5.96 1.00
CA ASP A 223 -23.42 4.71 1.60
C ASP A 223 -22.02 4.41 1.05
N VAL A 224 -21.11 3.98 1.91
CA VAL A 224 -19.73 3.67 1.50
C VAL A 224 -19.43 2.21 1.75
N PHE A 225 -18.98 1.54 0.70
CA PHE A 225 -18.76 0.10 0.67
C PHE A 225 -17.26 -0.18 0.58
N VAL A 226 -16.83 -1.20 1.33
CA VAL A 226 -15.46 -1.72 1.30
C VAL A 226 -15.50 -3.24 1.18
N ARG A 227 -14.61 -3.76 0.34
CA ARG A 227 -14.31 -5.18 0.19
C ARG A 227 -12.82 -5.39 0.46
N LEU A 228 -12.53 -6.18 1.47
CA LEU A 228 -11.17 -6.58 1.81
C LEU A 228 -10.91 -8.00 1.30
N GLU A 229 -9.73 -8.24 0.78
CA GLU A 229 -9.26 -9.56 0.36
C GLU A 229 -8.01 -9.93 1.16
N GLU A 230 -7.88 -11.22 1.47
CA GLU A 230 -6.66 -11.76 2.04
C GLU A 230 -5.51 -11.74 1.01
N GLY A 231 -4.32 -11.36 1.47
CA GLY A 231 -3.09 -11.36 0.70
C GLY A 231 -2.30 -10.07 0.79
N SER A 232 -1.18 -10.03 0.08
CA SER A 232 -0.37 -8.83 -0.04
C SER A 232 -0.95 -7.87 -1.09
N PRO A 233 -0.97 -6.55 -0.83
CA PRO A 233 -1.23 -5.58 -1.88
C PRO A 233 -0.16 -5.69 -2.99
N PRO A 234 -0.45 -5.18 -4.20
CA PRO A 234 0.54 -5.12 -5.25
C PRO A 234 1.58 -4.07 -4.90
N ASP A 235 2.82 -4.25 -5.36
CA ASP A 235 3.78 -3.17 -5.29
C ASP A 235 3.29 -2.00 -6.16
N TYR A 236 3.23 -0.80 -5.59
CA TYR A 236 2.67 0.37 -6.27
C TYR A 236 3.75 1.42 -6.43
N LYS A 237 4.15 1.68 -7.68
CA LYS A 237 5.08 2.76 -8.03
C LYS A 237 4.50 4.11 -7.59
N GLY A 238 5.22 4.85 -6.75
CA GLY A 238 4.85 6.21 -6.31
C GLY A 238 4.24 6.32 -4.91
N ARG A 239 4.30 5.27 -4.09
CA ARG A 239 4.10 5.39 -2.65
C ARG A 239 5.43 5.59 -1.95
N GLU A 240 5.42 6.41 -0.91
CA GLU A 240 6.48 6.39 0.10
C GLU A 240 6.49 4.99 0.69
N LYS A 241 7.59 4.26 0.49
CA LYS A 241 7.80 3.01 1.22
C LYS A 241 7.71 3.37 2.69
N LEU A 242 6.95 2.60 3.48
CA LEU A 242 7.12 2.65 4.92
C LEU A 242 8.60 2.37 5.13
N LEU A 243 9.36 3.37 5.56
CA LEU A 243 10.75 3.15 5.86
C LEU A 243 10.72 2.09 6.94
N ASN A 244 11.32 0.93 6.62
CA ASN A 244 11.51 -0.12 7.59
C ASN A 244 12.21 0.57 8.76
N VAL A 245 11.62 0.56 9.96
CA VAL A 245 12.14 1.35 11.08
C VAL A 245 13.62 0.98 11.32
N ASN A 246 13.97 -0.30 11.10
CA ASN A 246 15.34 -0.82 11.12
C ASN A 246 16.29 -0.27 10.03
N ILE A 247 15.78 0.19 8.89
CA ILE A 247 16.57 0.80 7.81
C ILE A 247 16.75 2.31 8.07
N VAL A 248 15.78 2.99 8.70
CA VAL A 248 15.94 4.41 9.08
C VAL A 248 17.06 4.58 10.10
N TYR A 249 17.12 3.71 11.12
CA TYR A 249 18.23 3.72 12.07
C TYR A 249 19.58 3.50 11.39
N LEU A 250 19.63 2.68 10.33
CA LEU A 250 20.88 2.43 9.61
C LEU A 250 21.30 3.60 8.68
N VAL A 251 20.33 4.30 8.09
CA VAL A 251 20.60 5.43 7.17
C VAL A 251 20.84 6.73 7.94
N PHE A 252 20.16 6.94 9.07
CA PHE A 252 20.35 8.13 9.92
C PHE A 252 21.72 8.15 10.62
N LEU A 253 22.37 6.99 10.77
CA LEU A 253 23.75 6.88 11.28
C LEU A 253 24.83 7.02 10.19
N MET A 254 24.47 7.22 8.92
CA MET A 254 25.42 7.26 7.80
C MET A 254 25.60 8.64 7.16
N ASP A 255 24.88 9.68 7.61
CA ASP A 255 24.79 10.98 6.92
C ASP A 255 25.32 12.18 7.74
N ASP A 256 26.11 11.91 8.79
CA ASP A 256 26.94 12.95 9.41
C ASP A 256 28.23 13.07 8.59
N GLY A 257 28.38 14.21 7.88
CA GLY A 257 29.53 14.55 7.05
C GLY A 257 30.83 14.76 7.83
N GLN A 258 31.33 13.72 8.49
CA GLN A 258 32.71 13.65 8.96
C GLN A 258 33.59 13.05 7.86
N GLU A 259 34.66 13.75 7.50
CA GLU A 259 35.73 13.19 6.67
C GLU A 259 36.18 11.82 7.23
N PRO A 260 36.52 10.83 6.37
CA PRO A 260 36.87 9.50 6.83
C PRO A 260 38.13 9.56 7.69
N GLN A 261 37.93 9.46 9.01
CA GLN A 261 39.01 9.30 9.96
C GLN A 261 39.77 8.01 9.61
N GLN A 262 41.10 8.08 9.66
CA GLN A 262 41.96 6.90 9.45
C GLN A 262 41.61 5.86 10.53
N LEU A 263 41.06 4.72 10.11
CA LEU A 263 40.67 3.60 10.97
C LEU A 263 41.85 3.15 11.84
N SER A 264 41.60 2.93 13.13
CA SER A 264 42.62 2.45 14.07
C SER A 264 43.13 1.06 13.67
N GLU A 265 44.38 0.73 14.01
CA GLU A 265 45.01 -0.57 13.70
C GLU A 265 44.18 -1.76 14.21
N LEU A 266 43.51 -1.60 15.36
CA LEU A 266 42.63 -2.62 15.92
C LEU A 266 41.37 -2.83 15.06
N GLU A 267 40.81 -1.76 14.52
CA GLU A 267 39.63 -1.81 13.65
C GLU A 267 39.99 -2.40 12.28
N GLN A 268 41.15 -2.04 11.73
CA GLN A 268 41.68 -2.65 10.51
C GLN A 268 41.92 -4.16 10.68
N ASN A 269 42.45 -4.57 11.83
CA ASN A 269 42.64 -5.99 12.16
C ASN A 269 41.31 -6.74 12.31
N ALA A 270 40.28 -6.12 12.92
CA ALA A 270 38.94 -6.69 13.01
C ALA A 270 38.28 -6.83 11.63
N LEU A 271 38.45 -5.85 10.74
CA LEU A 271 37.93 -5.85 9.37
C LEU A 271 38.62 -6.91 8.51
N ASN A 272 39.94 -7.06 8.65
CA ASN A 272 40.72 -8.11 7.99
C ASN A 272 40.33 -9.50 8.50
N ARG A 273 40.08 -9.67 9.81
CA ARG A 273 39.54 -10.93 10.38
C ARG A 273 38.15 -11.23 9.83
N LYS A 274 37.26 -10.25 9.74
CA LYS A 274 35.90 -10.40 9.20
C LYS A 274 35.92 -10.79 7.72
N ARG A 275 36.83 -10.21 6.92
CA ARG A 275 37.06 -10.60 5.51
C ARG A 275 37.56 -12.04 5.40
N ARG A 276 38.54 -12.44 6.22
CA ARG A 276 39.06 -13.82 6.24
C ARG A 276 37.99 -14.84 6.63
N LEU A 277 37.20 -14.57 7.67
CA LEU A 277 36.11 -15.47 8.09
C LEU A 277 35.02 -15.58 7.02
N ARG A 278 34.72 -14.49 6.31
CA ARG A 278 33.75 -14.51 5.21
C ARG A 278 34.25 -15.33 4.03
N GLN A 279 35.54 -15.25 3.69
CA GLN A 279 36.17 -16.09 2.68
C GLN A 279 36.15 -17.56 3.09
N PHE A 280 36.50 -17.87 4.35
CA PHE A 280 36.45 -19.23 4.89
C PHE A 280 35.04 -19.82 4.85
N ARG A 281 34.04 -19.02 5.19
CA ARG A 281 32.62 -19.43 5.16
C ARG A 281 32.11 -19.62 3.73
N SER A 282 32.59 -18.82 2.78
CA SER A 282 32.28 -18.97 1.35
C SER A 282 32.90 -20.26 0.78
N GLN A 283 34.14 -20.57 1.17
CA GLN A 283 34.84 -21.79 0.74
C GLN A 283 34.17 -23.05 1.30
N LEU A 284 33.79 -23.06 2.58
CA LEU A 284 33.00 -24.17 3.16
C LEU A 284 31.68 -24.37 2.42
N GLN A 285 31.04 -23.27 2.02
CA GLN A 285 29.77 -23.32 1.31
C GLN A 285 29.93 -23.74 -0.17
N GLU A 286 31.09 -23.51 -0.78
CA GLU A 286 31.46 -24.05 -2.09
C GLU A 286 31.85 -25.54 -2.03
N GLU A 287 32.42 -26.01 -0.92
CA GLU A 287 32.71 -27.42 -0.68
C GLU A 287 31.45 -28.24 -0.34
N GLU A 288 30.44 -27.63 0.30
CA GLU A 288 29.14 -28.25 0.58
C GLU A 288 28.18 -28.27 -0.64
N ALA A 289 28.54 -27.62 -1.75
CA ALA A 289 27.75 -27.69 -2.99
C ALA A 289 27.97 -29.06 -3.69
N PRO A 290 26.93 -29.79 -4.11
CA PRO A 290 27.10 -31.09 -4.75
C PRO A 290 27.76 -30.92 -6.13
N ARG A 291 28.96 -31.48 -6.31
CA ARG A 291 29.60 -31.56 -7.63
C ARG A 291 28.89 -32.62 -8.50
N PRO A 292 28.86 -32.46 -9.84
CA PRO A 292 28.37 -33.50 -10.72
C PRO A 292 29.28 -34.72 -10.62
N ASN A 293 28.64 -35.87 -10.48
CA ASN A 293 29.23 -37.17 -10.29
C ASN A 293 30.05 -37.61 -11.51
N ASP A 294 31.38 -37.67 -11.38
CA ASP A 294 32.25 -38.51 -12.21
C ASP A 294 33.14 -39.32 -11.26
N GLY A 295 32.96 -40.63 -11.33
CA GLY A 295 33.57 -41.57 -10.40
C GLY A 295 35.06 -41.79 -10.67
N GLN A 296 35.83 -41.81 -9.59
CA GLN A 296 36.87 -42.79 -9.28
C GLN A 296 37.37 -42.54 -7.85
N GLU A 297 37.38 -43.60 -7.06
CA GLU A 297 37.91 -43.65 -5.70
C GLU A 297 39.43 -43.52 -5.73
N ASP A 298 40.01 -42.76 -4.80
CA ASP A 298 41.26 -43.13 -4.11
C ASP A 298 41.46 -42.27 -2.84
N GLU A 299 41.84 -42.94 -1.77
CA GLU A 299 41.89 -42.47 -0.38
C GLU A 299 43.06 -41.54 -0.07
N SER A 300 42.85 -40.57 0.85
CA SER A 300 43.86 -40.26 1.87
C SER A 300 43.24 -39.70 3.16
N VAL A 301 43.74 -40.27 4.26
CA VAL A 301 43.26 -40.27 5.65
C VAL A 301 43.11 -38.87 6.27
N GLY A 302 41.88 -38.52 6.66
CA GLY A 302 41.58 -37.46 7.63
C GLY A 302 41.25 -38.07 8.99
N MET A 303 42.11 -37.83 9.98
CA MET A 303 42.00 -38.33 11.36
C MET A 303 40.68 -37.87 12.02
N PHE A 304 39.67 -38.74 12.08
CA PHE A 304 38.50 -38.52 12.93
C PHE A 304 38.86 -38.86 14.38
N VAL A 305 38.95 -37.83 15.23
CA VAL A 305 39.00 -38.01 16.68
C VAL A 305 37.62 -38.50 17.13
N THR A 306 37.53 -39.80 17.43
CA THR A 306 36.33 -40.36 18.07
C THR A 306 36.34 -39.96 19.54
N PHE A 307 35.43 -39.07 19.93
CA PHE A 307 35.14 -38.90 21.35
C PHE A 307 34.43 -40.17 21.83
N ARG A 308 35.14 -40.95 22.63
CA ARG A 308 34.55 -42.09 23.34
C ARG A 308 33.45 -41.57 24.27
N SER A 309 32.37 -42.33 24.27
CA SER A 309 31.30 -42.34 25.26
C SER A 309 31.74 -41.86 26.65
N TYR A 310 31.19 -40.72 27.08
CA TYR A 310 30.80 -40.53 28.47
C TYR A 310 29.29 -40.38 28.49
N LYS A 311 28.58 -41.46 28.84
CA LYS A 311 27.25 -41.34 29.43
C LYS A 311 27.49 -41.26 30.93
N PRO A 312 27.17 -40.15 31.60
CA PRO A 312 27.28 -40.10 33.04
C PRO A 312 26.39 -41.19 33.63
N ILE A 313 27.06 -42.06 34.40
CA ILE A 313 26.43 -43.09 35.21
C ILE A 313 25.77 -42.37 36.38
N ASP A 314 24.46 -42.58 36.48
CA ASP A 314 23.55 -42.19 37.55
C ASP A 314 23.22 -40.70 37.69
N ILE A 315 22.04 -40.32 37.17
CA ILE A 315 20.86 -39.93 37.97
C ILE A 315 19.64 -40.08 37.04
N LYS A 316 18.63 -40.83 37.46
CA LYS A 316 17.34 -40.91 36.78
C LYS A 316 16.61 -39.56 36.94
N VAL A 317 16.66 -38.69 35.94
CA VAL A 317 15.77 -37.52 35.84
C VAL A 317 14.95 -37.62 34.54
N PRO A 318 13.62 -37.37 34.55
CA PRO A 318 12.78 -37.50 33.36
C PRO A 318 13.10 -36.41 32.32
N LYS A 319 13.67 -36.82 31.18
CA LYS A 319 14.10 -35.95 30.06
C LYS A 319 13.01 -35.08 29.41
N GLU A 320 11.74 -35.30 29.70
CA GLU A 320 10.63 -34.56 29.08
C GLU A 320 10.23 -33.28 29.83
N ILE A 321 10.72 -33.09 31.07
CA ILE A 321 10.42 -31.89 31.89
C ILE A 321 11.52 -30.82 31.72
N GLU A 322 12.77 -31.23 31.45
CA GLU A 322 13.92 -30.31 31.35
C GLU A 322 13.95 -29.53 30.03
N VAL A 323 13.60 -30.14 28.89
CA VAL A 323 13.51 -29.44 27.59
C VAL A 323 12.48 -28.30 27.63
N LYS A 324 11.39 -28.47 28.41
CA LYS A 324 10.39 -27.42 28.59
C LYS A 324 10.87 -26.31 29.51
N LYS A 325 11.65 -26.64 30.55
CA LYS A 325 12.24 -25.64 31.45
C LYS A 325 13.29 -24.79 30.75
N GLU A 326 14.16 -25.39 29.94
CA GLU A 326 15.15 -24.65 29.15
C GLU A 326 14.48 -23.69 28.14
N GLU A 327 13.42 -24.14 27.43
CA GLU A 327 12.65 -23.25 26.55
C GLU A 327 11.94 -22.11 27.29
N GLU A 328 11.44 -22.35 28.50
CA GLU A 328 10.80 -21.32 29.32
C GLU A 328 11.80 -20.32 29.91
N GLU A 329 12.97 -20.79 30.33
CA GLU A 329 14.08 -19.96 30.81
C GLU A 329 14.66 -19.11 29.65
N HIS A 330 14.82 -19.67 28.45
CA HIS A 330 15.22 -18.91 27.25
C HIS A 330 14.18 -17.86 26.84
N LYS A 331 12.88 -18.14 27.00
CA LYS A 331 11.81 -17.15 26.77
C LYS A 331 11.81 -16.05 27.82
N GLN A 332 12.09 -16.39 29.08
CA GLN A 332 12.20 -15.41 30.18
C GLN A 332 13.42 -14.50 30.01
N MET A 333 14.55 -15.03 29.54
CA MET A 333 15.74 -14.24 29.24
C MET A 333 15.50 -13.21 28.13
N PHE A 334 14.83 -13.60 27.04
CA PHE A 334 14.47 -12.68 25.95
C PHE A 334 13.57 -11.53 26.41
N LEU A 335 12.63 -11.82 27.33
CA LEU A 335 11.70 -10.82 27.86
C LEU A 335 12.38 -9.82 28.79
N ILE A 336 13.40 -10.26 29.53
CA ILE A 336 14.21 -9.42 30.41
C ILE A 336 15.11 -8.51 29.56
N GLU A 337 15.69 -9.02 28.47
CA GLU A 337 16.51 -8.26 27.53
C GLU A 337 15.75 -7.10 26.88
N GLU A 338 14.52 -7.34 26.42
CA GLU A 338 13.64 -6.30 25.84
C GLU A 338 13.29 -5.22 26.88
N LYS A 339 13.11 -5.61 28.14
CA LYS A 339 12.78 -4.68 29.22
C LYS A 339 13.97 -3.85 29.67
N ILE A 340 15.17 -4.42 29.67
CA ILE A 340 16.42 -3.70 29.92
C ILE A 340 16.69 -2.70 28.79
N GLN A 341 16.43 -3.06 27.53
CA GLN A 341 16.57 -2.16 26.38
C GLN A 341 15.63 -0.96 26.47
N SER A 342 14.34 -1.19 26.77
CA SER A 342 13.38 -0.10 26.98
C SER A 342 13.78 0.83 28.12
N GLN A 343 14.31 0.30 29.22
CA GLN A 343 14.77 1.12 30.35
C GLN A 343 16.03 1.94 30.02
N LEU A 344 16.92 1.41 29.18
CA LEU A 344 18.10 2.14 28.67
C LEU A 344 17.71 3.24 27.67
N GLU A 345 16.75 2.99 26.78
CA GLU A 345 16.21 4.02 25.86
C GLU A 345 15.53 5.16 26.62
N ASP A 346 14.71 4.86 27.63
CA ASP A 346 14.07 5.87 28.47
C ASP A 346 15.08 6.71 29.28
N ALA A 347 16.21 6.10 29.68
CA ALA A 347 17.28 6.81 30.37
C ALA A 347 18.05 7.76 29.44
N LEU A 348 18.24 7.38 28.17
CA LEU A 348 18.90 8.20 27.14
C LEU A 348 18.03 9.40 26.71
N ASP A 349 16.70 9.24 26.66
CA ASP A 349 15.78 10.33 26.29
C ASP A 349 15.65 11.41 27.38
N SER A 350 16.01 11.09 28.63
CA SER A 350 15.88 12.03 29.75
C SER A 350 17.02 13.06 29.85
N THR A 351 18.16 12.84 29.19
CA THR A 351 19.37 13.67 29.33
C THR A 351 19.55 14.74 28.25
N VAL A 352 18.65 14.85 27.25
CA VAL A 352 18.83 15.73 26.08
C VAL A 352 17.98 17.00 26.13
N LYS A 353 17.92 17.67 27.28
CA LYS A 353 17.40 19.05 27.38
C LYS A 353 18.27 19.99 28.20
N GLU A 354 19.58 19.80 28.16
CA GLU A 354 20.51 20.82 28.62
C GLU A 354 21.41 21.22 27.45
N THR A 355 21.47 22.54 27.23
CA THR A 355 22.16 23.30 26.17
C THR A 355 21.54 23.25 24.76
N VAL A 356 20.54 24.11 24.53
CA VAL A 356 20.17 24.55 23.17
C VAL A 356 21.32 25.41 22.63
N ASP A 357 22.05 24.92 21.64
CA ASP A 357 23.12 25.67 20.99
C ASP A 357 22.56 26.85 20.16
N VAL A 358 23.03 28.05 20.48
CA VAL A 358 22.57 29.32 19.90
C VAL A 358 23.01 29.48 18.44
N THR A 359 24.02 28.73 17.98
CA THR A 359 24.52 28.74 16.60
C THR A 359 23.59 28.03 15.62
N THR A 360 22.83 27.02 16.06
CA THR A 360 21.85 26.30 15.24
C THR A 360 20.52 27.04 15.09
N LEU A 361 20.30 28.08 15.90
CA LEU A 361 19.17 29.02 15.86
C LEU A 361 19.39 30.19 14.89
N ALA A 362 20.57 30.31 14.27
CA ALA A 362 20.83 31.35 13.29
C ALA A 362 19.82 31.26 12.13
N PRO A 363 19.28 32.40 11.66
CA PRO A 363 18.32 32.39 10.56
C PRO A 363 18.97 31.75 9.32
N ARG A 364 18.24 30.80 8.73
CA ARG A 364 18.69 30.10 7.53
C ARG A 364 18.88 31.09 6.38
N LYS A 365 19.86 30.81 5.49
CA LYS A 365 20.02 31.55 4.25
C LYS A 365 18.70 31.55 3.47
N ILE A 366 18.39 32.67 2.84
CA ILE A 366 17.15 32.86 2.09
C ILE A 366 17.15 31.96 0.86
N ASP A 367 16.15 31.08 0.78
CA ASP A 367 15.96 30.18 -0.36
C ASP A 367 15.58 30.95 -1.63
N TRP A 368 15.90 30.37 -2.79
CA TRP A 368 15.56 30.93 -4.10
C TRP A 368 14.04 31.17 -4.29
N ASP A 369 13.20 30.35 -3.65
CA ASP A 369 11.74 30.50 -3.69
C ASP A 369 11.26 31.67 -2.80
N LEU A 370 11.94 31.92 -1.67
CA LEU A 370 11.70 33.10 -0.82
C LEU A 370 12.10 34.38 -1.55
N LYS A 371 13.24 34.39 -2.27
CA LYS A 371 13.63 35.51 -3.13
C LYS A 371 12.55 35.78 -4.17
N ARG A 372 12.10 34.75 -4.88
CA ARG A 372 11.09 34.88 -5.93
C ARG A 372 9.75 35.40 -5.41
N ALA A 373 9.29 34.90 -4.27
CA ALA A 373 8.02 35.33 -3.68
C ALA A 373 8.03 36.79 -3.16
N ILE A 374 9.20 37.30 -2.80
CA ILE A 374 9.39 38.65 -2.25
C ILE A 374 9.81 39.66 -3.34
N GLN A 375 10.33 39.18 -4.48
CA GLN A 375 10.88 40.01 -5.56
C GLN A 375 9.93 41.12 -6.02
N ASP A 376 8.65 40.83 -6.20
CA ASP A 376 7.67 41.84 -6.65
C ASP A 376 7.51 42.98 -5.63
N LYS A 377 7.61 42.67 -4.32
CA LYS A 377 7.53 43.67 -3.25
C LYS A 377 8.82 44.48 -3.14
N MET A 378 9.96 43.82 -3.30
CA MET A 378 11.27 44.48 -3.32
C MET A 378 11.41 45.42 -4.51
N ALA A 379 10.98 44.99 -5.71
CA ALA A 379 11.00 45.83 -6.91
C ALA A 379 10.17 47.12 -6.76
N ILE A 380 9.03 47.06 -6.04
CA ILE A 380 8.23 48.26 -5.73
C ILE A 380 8.97 49.18 -4.76
N LEU A 381 9.63 48.62 -3.74
CA LEU A 381 10.39 49.38 -2.75
C LEU A 381 11.64 49.99 -3.38
N GLU A 382 12.39 49.25 -4.19
CA GLU A 382 13.58 49.70 -4.92
C GLU A 382 13.28 50.90 -5.81
N ARG A 383 12.16 50.90 -6.54
CA ARG A 383 11.76 52.08 -7.31
C ARG A 383 11.50 53.30 -6.43
N ARG A 384 10.93 53.10 -5.23
CA ARG A 384 10.64 54.18 -4.27
C ARG A 384 11.93 54.68 -3.62
N THR A 385 12.83 53.79 -3.24
CA THR A 385 14.12 54.15 -2.67
C THR A 385 14.98 54.87 -3.70
N GLN A 386 15.09 54.37 -4.94
CA GLN A 386 15.79 55.06 -6.03
C GLN A 386 15.22 56.47 -6.28
N LYS A 387 13.90 56.63 -6.24
CA LYS A 387 13.26 57.96 -6.36
C LYS A 387 13.60 58.88 -5.19
N ALA A 388 13.59 58.37 -3.97
CA ALA A 388 13.98 59.12 -2.77
C ALA A 388 15.47 59.48 -2.79
N TYR A 389 16.34 58.56 -3.19
CA TYR A 389 17.77 58.81 -3.41
C TYR A 389 17.97 59.89 -4.46
N ALA A 390 17.28 59.84 -5.59
CA ALA A 390 17.38 60.87 -6.62
C ALA A 390 16.94 62.25 -6.11
N GLN A 391 15.92 62.31 -5.24
CA GLN A 391 15.50 63.56 -4.58
C GLN A 391 16.56 64.07 -3.62
N LEU A 392 17.09 63.21 -2.73
CA LEU A 392 18.15 63.57 -1.80
C LEU A 392 19.45 64.01 -2.52
N ILE A 393 19.76 63.40 -3.66
CA ILE A 393 20.89 63.80 -4.50
C ILE A 393 20.66 65.19 -5.10
N ARG A 394 19.45 65.49 -5.60
CA ARG A 394 19.10 66.82 -6.11
C ARG A 394 19.21 67.89 -5.04
N GLU A 395 18.64 67.65 -3.86
CA GLU A 395 18.74 68.57 -2.72
C GLU A 395 20.20 68.81 -2.30
N ARG A 396 21.04 67.76 -2.30
CA ARG A 396 22.46 67.89 -1.99
C ARG A 396 23.25 68.67 -3.05
N LEU A 397 22.96 68.47 -4.34
CA LEU A 397 23.56 69.24 -5.42
C LEU A 397 23.15 70.72 -5.36
N GLU A 398 21.89 71.01 -5.04
CA GLU A 398 21.40 72.37 -4.80
C GLU A 398 22.06 73.04 -3.58
N SER A 399 22.40 72.25 -2.56
CA SER A 399 23.16 72.71 -1.38
C SER A 399 24.68 72.91 -1.63
N GLY A 400 25.17 72.66 -2.85
CA GLY A 400 26.53 72.99 -3.28
C GLY A 400 27.63 72.03 -2.80
N ASN A 401 27.29 70.87 -2.26
CA ASN A 401 28.24 69.91 -1.67
C ASN A 401 28.64 68.82 -2.68
N THR A 402 29.33 69.19 -3.76
CA THR A 402 29.53 68.37 -4.98
C THR A 402 30.63 67.32 -4.88
N ASP A 403 31.65 67.56 -4.07
CA ASP A 403 32.91 66.80 -4.15
C ASP A 403 32.85 65.42 -3.48
N LEU A 404 31.97 65.25 -2.47
CA LEU A 404 31.74 63.96 -1.80
C LEU A 404 30.76 63.05 -2.56
N LEU A 405 29.90 63.64 -3.41
CA LEU A 405 28.86 62.92 -4.14
C LEU A 405 29.43 62.06 -5.28
N ALA A 406 30.39 62.58 -6.03
CA ALA A 406 31.02 61.85 -7.14
C ALA A 406 31.82 60.61 -6.65
N SER A 407 32.48 60.71 -5.49
CA SER A 407 33.21 59.60 -4.87
C SER A 407 32.26 58.52 -4.30
N ALA A 408 31.14 58.93 -3.69
CA ALA A 408 30.14 58.02 -3.13
C ALA A 408 29.36 57.25 -4.21
N VAL A 409 29.07 57.87 -5.35
CA VAL A 409 28.38 57.20 -6.47
C VAL A 409 29.28 56.16 -7.14
N ASN A 410 30.58 56.45 -7.30
CA ASN A 410 31.55 55.50 -7.86
C ASN A 410 31.85 54.31 -6.93
N SER A 411 31.73 54.48 -5.61
CA SER A 411 31.89 53.38 -4.65
C SER A 411 30.65 52.48 -4.55
N ALA A 412 29.44 53.03 -4.71
CA ALA A 412 28.21 52.23 -4.79
C ALA A 412 28.16 51.35 -6.06
N ALA A 413 28.62 51.85 -7.21
CA ALA A 413 28.67 51.09 -8.46
C ALA A 413 29.60 49.86 -8.38
N ARG A 414 30.65 49.91 -7.55
CA ARG A 414 31.56 48.77 -7.34
C ARG A 414 30.97 47.64 -6.49
N VAL A 415 29.94 47.89 -5.70
CA VAL A 415 29.38 46.88 -4.77
C VAL A 415 28.38 45.95 -5.47
N ASP A 416 27.68 46.43 -6.51
CA ASP A 416 26.76 45.63 -7.33
C ASP A 416 27.51 44.56 -8.16
N GLU A 417 28.72 44.87 -8.66
CA GLU A 417 29.52 43.93 -9.48
C GLU A 417 29.97 42.67 -8.72
N TYR A 418 30.03 42.69 -7.38
CA TYR A 418 30.45 41.53 -6.57
C TYR A 418 29.29 40.63 -6.11
N GLN A 419 28.03 40.98 -6.38
CA GLN A 419 26.86 40.19 -5.94
C GLN A 419 26.36 39.18 -6.97
N ASP A 420 26.89 39.22 -8.21
CA ASP A 420 26.46 38.37 -9.32
C ASP A 420 27.38 37.16 -9.59
N GLU A 421 28.46 36.95 -8.81
CA GLU A 421 29.46 35.87 -9.04
C GLU A 421 29.39 34.64 -8.09
N GLU A 422 28.35 34.45 -7.25
CA GLU A 422 28.20 33.22 -6.42
C GLU A 422 26.88 32.45 -6.60
#